data_AF-A0A7X8FAW4-F1
#
_entry.id   AF-A0A7X8FAW4-F1
#
_cell.length_a   1.000
_cell.length_b   1.000
_cell.length_c   1.000
_cell.angle_alpha   90.00
_cell.angle_beta   90.00
_cell.angle_gamma   90.00
#
_symmetry.space_group_name_H-M   'P 1'
#
loop_
_entity.id
_entity.type
_entity.pdbx_description
1 polymer ?
#
loop_
_entity_poly.entity_id
_entity_poly.type
_entity_poly.pdbx_seq_one_letter_code
_entity_poly.pdbx_strand_id
1 'polypeptide(L)'
;MVDDRDPSRKVSLVELIMILMLVGLVLVFIFGMQQMKIDKEKELIAQHKVEEVIPIFEHILKSIEDYRRQDAFGDYPMSLDELGTFESESFTFDYSYDEMIVKGITTEAFGKKGIEIIYSITNQVYEVDDPNIKEKPTIKDEWLP
;
A
#
# COMPACT_ATOMS: atom_id res chain seq x y z
N MET A 1 51.96 45.86 22.89
CA MET A 1 51.41 44.70 22.18
C MET A 1 49.92 44.75 22.45
N VAL A 2 49.15 45.37 21.53
CA VAL A 2 47.71 45.61 21.73
C VAL A 2 46.97 44.39 21.21
N ASP A 3 46.20 43.75 22.09
CA ASP A 3 45.32 42.62 21.81
C ASP A 3 44.05 43.17 21.15
N ASP A 4 44.03 43.22 19.82
CA ASP A 4 42.83 43.55 19.03
C ASP A 4 41.93 42.31 18.91
N ARG A 5 41.14 42.04 19.95
CA ARG A 5 39.94 41.21 19.85
C ARG A 5 38.73 42.09 20.08
N ASP A 6 38.27 42.71 19.00
CA ASP A 6 37.01 43.46 18.98
C ASP A 6 35.83 42.52 19.29
N PRO A 7 35.12 42.68 20.42
CA PRO A 7 34.08 41.75 20.85
C PRO A 7 32.68 42.11 20.35
N SER A 8 32.51 43.04 19.39
CA SER A 8 31.18 43.52 19.01
C SER A 8 30.91 43.57 17.50
N ARG A 9 30.93 42.41 16.84
CA ARG A 9 30.39 42.28 15.48
C ARG A 9 28.87 42.51 15.53
N LYS A 10 28.42 43.72 15.19
CA LYS A 10 27.00 44.09 15.14
C LYS A 10 26.37 43.45 13.89
N VAL A 11 25.66 42.35 14.09
CA VAL A 11 24.85 41.72 13.02
C VAL A 11 23.76 42.70 12.61
N SER A 12 23.70 43.02 11.32
CA SER A 12 22.64 43.90 10.79
C SER A 12 21.30 43.16 10.81
N LEU A 13 20.20 43.88 11.04
CA LEU A 13 18.84 43.33 10.95
C LEU A 13 18.62 42.62 9.60
N VAL A 14 19.15 43.19 8.52
CA VAL A 14 19.06 42.61 7.17
C VAL A 14 19.84 41.30 7.07
N GLU A 15 21.06 41.24 7.63
CA GLU A 15 21.85 40.00 7.67
C GLU A 15 21.13 38.91 8.48
N LEU A 16 20.52 39.28 9.61
CA LEU A 16 19.77 38.34 10.44
C LEU A 16 18.55 37.79 9.71
N ILE A 17 17.79 38.64 9.00
CA ILE A 17 16.64 38.21 8.19
C ILE A 17 17.09 37.34 7.02
N MET A 18 18.19 37.68 6.33
CA MET A 18 18.74 36.86 5.24
C MET A 18 19.17 35.47 5.74
N ILE A 19 19.83 35.39 6.90
CA ILE A 19 20.22 34.11 7.52
C ILE A 19 18.97 33.32 7.90
N LEU A 20 17.95 33.95 8.48
CA LEU A 20 16.73 33.29 8.91
C LEU A 20 15.92 32.74 7.70
N MET A 21 15.86 33.49 6.60
CA MET A 21 15.29 33.02 5.33
C MET A 21 16.08 31.84 4.75
N LEU A 22 17.41 31.92 4.75
CA LEU A 22 18.27 30.85 4.26
C LEU A 22 18.07 29.56 5.06
N VAL A 23 18.04 29.67 6.39
CA VAL A 23 17.80 28.52 7.29
C VAL A 23 16.42 27.92 7.04
N GLY A 24 15.38 28.75 6.91
CA GLY A 24 14.03 28.28 6.61
C GLY A 24 13.97 27.48 5.31
N LEU A 25 14.62 27.96 4.25
CA LEU A 25 14.69 27.26 2.97
C LEU A 25 15.41 25.90 3.11
N VAL A 26 16.57 25.86 3.74
CA VAL A 26 17.33 24.61 3.94
C VAL A 26 16.52 23.59 4.73
N LEU A 27 15.79 24.01 5.76
CA LEU A 27 14.95 23.10 6.54
C LEU A 27 13.82 22.47 5.70
N VAL A 28 13.12 23.25 4.87
CA VAL A 28 12.07 22.72 3.98
C VAL A 28 12.62 21.64 3.04
N PHE A 29 13.83 21.86 2.48
CA PHE A 29 14.47 20.86 1.64
C PHE A 29 14.82 19.57 2.39
N ILE A 30 15.36 19.66 3.61
CA ILE A 30 15.72 18.48 4.41
C ILE A 30 14.46 17.68 4.79
N PHE A 31 13.44 18.34 5.32
CA PHE A 31 12.19 17.68 5.71
C PHE A 31 11.46 17.08 4.51
N GLY A 32 11.40 17.80 3.38
CA GLY A 32 10.79 17.29 2.15
C GLY A 32 11.46 16.01 1.65
N MET A 33 12.80 15.98 1.59
CA MET A 33 13.53 14.78 1.17
C MET A 33 13.35 13.59 2.12
N GLN A 34 13.30 13.82 3.43
CA GLN A 34 13.07 12.76 4.40
C GLN A 34 11.67 12.16 4.27
N GLN A 35 10.64 13.00 4.12
CA GLN A 35 9.28 12.54 3.92
C GLN A 35 9.14 11.70 2.65
N MET A 36 9.77 12.13 1.55
CA MET A 36 9.76 11.37 0.29
C MET A 36 10.38 9.97 0.42
N LYS A 37 11.43 9.80 1.24
CA LYS A 37 12.05 8.49 1.47
C LYS A 37 11.11 7.57 2.23
N ILE A 38 10.53 8.05 3.32
CA ILE A 38 9.58 7.28 4.15
C ILE A 38 8.38 6.84 3.31
N ASP A 39 7.85 7.75 2.49
CA ASP A 39 6.72 7.47 1.63
C ASP A 39 7.03 6.37 0.60
N LYS A 40 8.23 6.41 0.00
CA LYS A 40 8.69 5.36 -0.94
C LYS A 40 8.91 4.01 -0.27
N GLU A 41 9.49 4.00 0.94
CA GLU A 41 9.69 2.77 1.69
C GLU A 41 8.35 2.10 2.03
N LYS A 42 7.36 2.89 2.46
CA LYS A 42 6.00 2.38 2.71
C LYS A 42 5.33 1.84 1.45
N GLU A 43 5.52 2.51 0.32
CA GLU A 43 4.99 2.07 -0.97
C GLU A 43 5.62 0.74 -1.41
N LEU A 44 6.94 0.61 -1.27
CA LEU A 44 7.67 -0.62 -1.63
C LEU A 44 7.27 -1.80 -0.72
N ILE A 45 7.07 -1.55 0.58
CA ILE A 45 6.54 -2.57 1.49
C ILE A 45 5.12 -2.99 1.10
N ALA A 46 4.26 -2.04 0.74
CA ALA A 46 2.90 -2.35 0.31
C ALA A 46 2.89 -3.15 -1.00
N GLN A 47 3.74 -2.77 -1.96
CA GLN A 47 3.91 -3.49 -3.22
C GLN A 47 4.34 -4.94 -2.95
N HIS A 48 5.36 -5.17 -2.13
CA HIS A 48 5.79 -6.53 -1.81
C HIS A 48 4.69 -7.38 -1.16
N LYS A 49 3.88 -6.80 -0.27
CA LYS A 49 2.74 -7.52 0.32
C LYS A 49 1.68 -7.89 -0.70
N VAL A 50 1.47 -7.05 -1.72
CA VAL A 50 0.58 -7.38 -2.84
C VAL A 50 1.20 -8.47 -3.71
N GLU A 51 2.49 -8.40 -4.03
CA GLU A 51 3.21 -9.45 -4.77
C GLU A 51 3.11 -10.82 -4.06
N GLU A 52 3.18 -10.84 -2.72
CA GLU A 52 3.03 -12.04 -1.90
C GLU A 52 1.59 -12.59 -1.89
N VAL A 53 0.57 -11.74 -2.08
CA VAL A 53 -0.83 -12.17 -2.05
C VAL A 53 -1.32 -12.72 -3.40
N ILE A 54 -0.74 -12.27 -4.52
CA ILE A 54 -1.08 -12.74 -5.87
C ILE A 54 -1.08 -14.28 -5.99
N PRO A 55 -0.04 -15.03 -5.56
CA PRO A 55 -0.07 -16.50 -5.66
C PRO A 55 -1.18 -17.13 -4.80
N ILE A 56 -1.64 -16.47 -3.74
CA ILE A 56 -2.77 -16.94 -2.93
C ILE A 56 -4.07 -16.76 -3.73
N PHE A 57 -4.26 -15.62 -4.41
CA PHE A 57 -5.37 -15.45 -5.36
C PHE A 57 -5.35 -16.51 -6.45
N GLU A 58 -4.20 -16.76 -7.08
CA GLU A 58 -4.07 -17.81 -8.09
C GLU A 58 -4.45 -19.19 -7.54
N HIS A 59 -4.05 -19.49 -6.30
CA HIS A 59 -4.40 -20.73 -5.64
C HIS A 59 -5.91 -20.83 -5.38
N ILE A 60 -6.55 -19.77 -4.90
CA ILE A 60 -8.01 -19.71 -4.71
C ILE A 60 -8.72 -19.96 -6.05
N LEU A 61 -8.35 -19.22 -7.10
CA LEU A 61 -8.97 -19.32 -8.42
C LEU A 61 -8.81 -20.71 -9.02
N LYS A 62 -7.62 -21.30 -8.86
CA LYS A 62 -7.37 -22.68 -9.28
C LYS A 62 -8.24 -23.66 -8.51
N SER A 63 -8.37 -23.52 -7.19
CA SER A 63 -9.21 -24.39 -6.37
C SER A 63 -10.69 -24.29 -6.75
N ILE A 64 -11.17 -23.08 -7.06
CA ILE A 64 -12.54 -22.85 -7.57
C ILE A 64 -12.75 -23.60 -8.91
N GLU A 65 -11.81 -23.47 -9.84
CA GLU A 65 -11.90 -24.11 -11.15
C GLU A 65 -11.76 -25.64 -11.06
N ASP A 66 -10.88 -26.13 -10.18
CA ASP A 66 -10.70 -27.55 -9.93
C ASP A 66 -11.94 -28.17 -9.26
N TYR A 67 -12.62 -27.44 -8.37
CA TYR A 67 -13.93 -27.83 -7.82
C TYR A 67 -14.96 -27.97 -8.94
N ARG A 68 -15.09 -26.94 -9.78
CA ARG A 68 -16.04 -26.94 -10.90
C ARG A 68 -15.85 -28.11 -11.85
N ARG A 69 -14.61 -28.49 -12.14
CA ARG A 69 -14.29 -29.62 -13.03
C ARG A 69 -14.60 -30.99 -12.43
N GLN A 70 -14.57 -31.10 -11.11
CA GLN A 70 -14.83 -32.34 -10.39
C GLN A 70 -16.31 -32.52 -10.09
N ASP A 71 -17.06 -31.43 -10.02
CA ASP A 71 -18.50 -31.47 -9.83
C ASP A 71 -19.23 -32.04 -11.06
N ALA A 72 -20.25 -32.87 -10.81
CA ALA A 72 -20.98 -33.57 -11.86
C ALA A 72 -21.86 -32.66 -12.73
N PHE A 73 -22.21 -31.48 -12.20
CA PHE A 73 -23.05 -30.48 -12.87
C PHE A 73 -22.25 -29.28 -13.37
N GLY A 74 -20.97 -29.17 -12.96
CA GLY A 74 -20.10 -28.06 -13.32
C GLY A 74 -20.39 -26.80 -12.50
N ASP A 75 -20.90 -26.96 -11.28
CA ASP A 75 -21.20 -25.85 -10.38
C ASP A 75 -19.95 -25.33 -9.66
N TYR A 76 -19.97 -24.04 -9.33
CA TYR A 76 -18.95 -23.41 -8.49
C TYR A 76 -19.21 -23.71 -6.99
N PRO A 77 -18.18 -23.69 -6.15
CA PRO A 77 -18.33 -23.83 -4.70
C PRO A 77 -19.22 -22.71 -4.15
N MET A 78 -19.98 -22.92 -3.07
CA MET A 78 -20.79 -21.84 -2.48
C MET A 78 -19.98 -20.90 -1.58
N SER A 79 -18.83 -21.37 -1.08
CA SER A 79 -17.96 -20.62 -0.16
C SER A 79 -16.50 -21.05 -0.29
N LEU A 80 -15.56 -20.20 0.16
CA LEU A 80 -14.13 -20.56 0.23
C LEU A 80 -13.86 -21.71 1.22
N ASP A 81 -14.69 -21.87 2.25
CA ASP A 81 -14.51 -22.90 3.28
C ASP A 81 -14.55 -24.32 2.68
N GLU A 82 -15.23 -24.50 1.54
CA GLU A 82 -15.26 -25.78 0.80
C GLU A 82 -13.94 -26.10 0.08
N LEU A 83 -13.11 -25.08 -0.16
CA LEU A 83 -11.88 -25.17 -0.95
C LEU A 83 -10.63 -25.31 -0.08
N GLY A 84 -10.74 -24.96 1.21
CA GLY A 84 -9.67 -25.03 2.19
C GLY A 84 -9.33 -23.67 2.81
N THR A 85 -8.22 -23.64 3.55
CA THR A 85 -7.77 -22.44 4.26
C THR A 85 -6.75 -21.67 3.42
N PHE A 86 -6.99 -20.38 3.24
CA PHE A 86 -6.08 -19.44 2.58
C PHE A 86 -5.67 -18.38 3.60
N GLU A 87 -4.41 -18.39 4.01
CA GLU A 87 -3.92 -17.52 5.08
C GLU A 87 -2.95 -16.47 4.53
N SER A 88 -3.14 -15.23 4.96
CA SER A 88 -2.19 -14.14 4.82
C SER A 88 -2.28 -13.27 6.07
N GLU A 89 -1.14 -12.80 6.57
CA GLU A 89 -1.16 -11.82 7.67
C GLU A 89 -1.75 -10.49 7.20
N SER A 90 -1.50 -10.13 5.93
CA SER A 90 -1.84 -8.82 5.37
C SER A 90 -3.22 -8.78 4.72
N PHE A 91 -3.85 -9.93 4.45
CA PHE A 91 -5.13 -10.01 3.74
C PHE A 91 -6.05 -11.07 4.35
N THR A 92 -7.34 -10.77 4.37
CA THR A 92 -8.42 -11.76 4.56
C THR A 92 -9.14 -11.98 3.24
N PHE A 93 -9.51 -13.21 2.94
CA PHE A 93 -10.17 -13.56 1.68
C PHE A 93 -11.65 -13.81 1.87
N ASP A 94 -12.44 -13.37 0.90
CA ASP A 94 -13.87 -13.60 0.80
C ASP A 94 -14.24 -13.98 -0.64
N TYR A 95 -15.35 -14.71 -0.80
CA TYR A 95 -15.86 -15.12 -2.09
C TYR A 95 -17.37 -14.94 -2.13
N SER A 96 -17.84 -14.26 -3.16
CA SER A 96 -19.27 -14.14 -3.44
C SER A 96 -19.63 -15.06 -4.60
N TYR A 97 -20.40 -16.12 -4.30
CA TYR A 97 -20.97 -17.01 -5.30
C TYR A 97 -21.91 -16.26 -6.25
N ASP A 98 -22.75 -15.38 -5.72
CA ASP A 98 -23.75 -14.62 -6.50
C ASP A 98 -23.09 -13.66 -7.49
N GLU A 99 -22.01 -12.99 -7.07
CA GLU A 99 -21.30 -12.01 -7.89
C GLU A 99 -20.14 -12.62 -8.69
N MET A 100 -19.76 -13.87 -8.39
CA MET A 100 -18.63 -14.57 -9.00
C MET A 100 -17.32 -13.78 -8.85
N ILE A 101 -17.06 -13.29 -7.64
CA ILE A 101 -15.85 -12.52 -7.31
C ILE A 101 -15.11 -13.08 -6.12
N VAL A 102 -13.78 -12.98 -6.15
CA VAL A 102 -12.90 -13.23 -5.00
C VAL A 102 -12.39 -11.89 -4.51
N LYS A 103 -12.52 -11.62 -3.22
CA LYS A 103 -12.04 -10.40 -2.57
C LYS A 103 -10.88 -10.71 -1.63
N GLY A 104 -9.81 -9.93 -1.71
CA GLY A 104 -8.73 -9.87 -0.73
C GLY A 104 -8.79 -8.53 -0.02
N ILE A 105 -9.15 -8.54 1.26
CA ILE A 105 -9.35 -7.34 2.07
C ILE A 105 -8.14 -7.13 2.95
N THR A 106 -7.49 -5.97 2.89
CA THR A 106 -6.29 -5.69 3.69
C THR A 106 -6.59 -5.65 5.19
N THR A 107 -5.67 -6.18 5.98
CA THR A 107 -5.71 -6.15 7.45
C THR A 107 -4.91 -4.97 8.02
N GLU A 108 -4.87 -4.85 9.35
CA GLU A 108 -3.99 -3.89 10.02
C GLU A 108 -2.49 -4.18 9.75
N ALA A 109 -2.12 -5.45 9.57
CA ALA A 109 -0.74 -5.85 9.29
C ALA A 109 -0.26 -5.34 7.92
N PHE A 110 -1.17 -5.10 6.96
CA PHE A 110 -0.84 -4.44 5.71
C PHE A 110 -0.31 -3.01 5.95
N GLY A 111 -0.81 -2.34 7.00
CA GLY A 111 -0.52 -0.94 7.34
C GLY A 111 -1.72 -0.01 7.12
N LYS A 112 -2.77 -0.51 6.46
CA LYS A 112 -4.07 0.14 6.30
C LYS A 112 -5.12 -0.92 6.02
N LYS A 113 -6.13 -0.99 6.89
CA LYS A 113 -7.21 -1.98 6.81
C LYS A 113 -8.31 -1.52 5.85
N GLY A 114 -8.88 -2.47 5.12
CA GLY A 114 -10.12 -2.27 4.36
C GLY A 114 -9.94 -1.82 2.92
N ILE A 115 -8.75 -1.96 2.34
CA ILE A 115 -8.56 -1.88 0.89
C ILE A 115 -8.96 -3.25 0.32
N GLU A 116 -9.82 -3.27 -0.68
CA GLU A 116 -10.27 -4.50 -1.33
C GLU A 116 -9.56 -4.67 -2.68
N ILE A 117 -8.89 -5.81 -2.86
CA ILE A 117 -8.52 -6.31 -4.19
C ILE A 117 -9.62 -7.27 -4.61
N ILE A 118 -10.35 -6.92 -5.67
CA ILE A 118 -11.50 -7.67 -6.17
C ILE A 118 -11.10 -8.32 -7.48
N TYR A 119 -11.24 -9.64 -7.59
CA TYR A 119 -11.06 -10.37 -8.83
C TYR A 119 -12.39 -10.92 -9.33
N SER A 120 -12.79 -10.53 -10.54
CA SER A 120 -13.97 -11.10 -11.20
C SER A 120 -13.61 -12.39 -11.92
N ILE A 121 -14.21 -13.50 -11.52
CA ILE A 121 -13.99 -14.81 -12.16
C ILE A 121 -14.55 -14.81 -13.59
N THR A 122 -15.70 -14.14 -13.79
CA THR A 122 -16.37 -14.05 -15.09
C THR A 122 -15.59 -13.20 -16.09
N ASN A 123 -15.11 -12.04 -15.65
CA ASN A 123 -14.46 -11.07 -16.53
C ASN A 123 -12.93 -11.23 -16.58
N GLN A 124 -12.35 -11.97 -15.62
CA GLN A 124 -10.91 -12.18 -15.44
C GLN A 124 -10.14 -10.88 -15.26
N VAL A 125 -10.71 -9.94 -14.52
CA VAL A 125 -10.15 -8.60 -14.27
C VAL A 125 -10.03 -8.35 -12.78
N TYR A 126 -8.93 -7.70 -12.40
CA TYR A 126 -8.72 -7.15 -11.06
C TYR A 126 -9.24 -5.71 -10.96
N GLU A 127 -9.80 -5.38 -9.80
CA GLU A 127 -10.22 -4.04 -9.41
C GLU A 127 -9.74 -3.77 -7.98
N VAL A 128 -9.42 -2.51 -7.69
CA VAL A 128 -9.04 -2.07 -6.35
C VAL A 128 -10.07 -1.07 -5.84
N ASP A 129 -10.66 -1.36 -4.69
CA ASP A 129 -11.48 -0.40 -3.95
C ASP A 129 -10.74 0.06 -2.69
N ASP A 130 -10.49 1.37 -2.59
CA ASP A 130 -9.85 2.00 -1.44
C ASP A 130 -10.76 3.09 -0.88
N PRO A 131 -11.45 2.86 0.26
CA PRO A 131 -12.38 3.82 0.83
C PRO A 131 -11.69 5.11 1.30
N ASN A 132 -10.37 5.09 1.51
CA ASN A 132 -9.59 6.20 2.05
C ASN A 132 -8.33 6.47 1.23
N ILE A 133 -8.46 6.70 -0.09
CA ILE A 133 -7.31 6.90 -1.01
C ILE A 133 -6.30 7.99 -0.61
N LYS A 134 -6.67 8.93 0.26
CA LYS A 134 -5.78 9.98 0.78
C LYS A 134 -4.77 9.47 1.79
N GLU A 135 -5.03 8.31 2.39
CA GLU A 135 -4.18 7.68 3.39
C GLU A 135 -3.31 6.62 2.75
N LYS A 136 -1.99 6.69 2.98
CA LYS A 136 -1.03 5.67 2.55
C LYS A 136 -0.98 4.51 3.55
N PRO A 137 -0.68 3.27 3.12
CA PRO A 137 -0.40 2.84 1.74
C PRO A 137 -1.64 2.75 0.85
N THR A 138 -1.47 2.95 -0.45
CA THR A 138 -2.49 2.74 -1.48
C THR A 138 -2.06 1.57 -2.37
N ILE A 139 -2.99 0.74 -2.81
CA ILE A 139 -2.71 -0.28 -3.84
C ILE A 139 -2.90 0.36 -5.20
N LYS A 140 -1.99 0.11 -6.12
CA LYS A 140 -2.07 0.62 -7.50
C LYS A 140 -2.42 -0.51 -8.45
N ASP A 141 -3.21 -0.21 -9.47
CA ASP A 141 -3.59 -1.16 -10.51
C ASP A 141 -2.38 -1.75 -11.24
N GLU A 142 -1.28 -0.98 -11.36
CA GLU A 142 -0.03 -1.42 -12.00
C GLU A 142 0.70 -2.56 -11.26
N TRP A 143 0.30 -2.86 -10.01
CA TRP A 143 0.86 -3.96 -9.21
C TRP A 143 0.12 -5.28 -9.40
N LEU A 144 -1.02 -5.25 -10.10
CA LEU A 144 -1.87 -6.41 -10.34
C LEU A 144 -1.62 -6.95 -11.76
N PRO A 145 -1.77 -8.28 -11.97
CA PRO A 145 -1.48 -8.93 -13.25
C PRO A 145 -2.56 -8.73 -14.32
#